data_AF-A0A1G9TN90-F1
#
_entry.id   AF-A0A1G9TN90-F1
#
_cell.length_a   1.000
_cell.length_b   1.000
_cell.length_c   1.000
_cell.angle_alpha   90.00
_cell.angle_beta   90.00
_cell.angle_gamma   90.00
#
_symmetry.space_group_name_H-M   'P 1'
#
loop_
_entity.id
_entity.type
_entity.pdbx_description
1 polymer ?
#
loop_
_entity_poly.entity_id
_entity_poly.type
_entity_poly.pdbx_seq_one_letter_code
_entity_poly.pdbx_strand_id
1 'polypeptide(L)'
;MSATPEEAAFVAALDRVSAAHPALPPLEAGLLAALEVGLPGDSRAFARTFGVEHALVLRALAGLEEQGHIAVTARDARTQRTRFAGAGSRPCTPSALPSSRA
;
A
#
# COMPACT_ATOMS: atom_id res chain seq x y z
N MET A 1 13.59 -8.31 -21.80
CA MET A 1 13.86 -8.37 -20.35
C MET A 1 12.68 -9.09 -19.73
N SER A 2 12.89 -10.26 -19.12
CA SER A 2 11.82 -10.95 -18.39
C SER A 2 11.54 -10.17 -17.10
N ALA A 3 10.26 -9.88 -16.83
CA ALA A 3 9.86 -9.26 -15.57
C ALA A 3 10.28 -10.15 -14.41
N THR A 4 10.71 -9.54 -13.31
CA THR A 4 10.93 -10.26 -12.06
C THR A 4 9.61 -10.84 -11.55
N PRO A 5 9.62 -11.94 -10.77
CA PRO A 5 8.38 -12.51 -10.24
C PRO A 5 7.59 -11.50 -9.38
N GLU A 6 8.26 -10.57 -8.71
CA GLU A 6 7.64 -9.47 -7.97
C GLU A 6 6.94 -8.46 -8.88
N GLU A 7 7.57 -8.06 -9.99
CA GLU A 7 6.95 -7.20 -11.00
C GLU A 7 5.74 -7.88 -11.65
N ALA A 8 5.85 -9.18 -11.97
CA ALA A 8 4.74 -9.95 -12.53
C ALA A 8 3.56 -10.05 -11.54
N ALA A 9 3.85 -10.25 -10.24
CA ALA A 9 2.83 -10.26 -9.19
C ALA A 9 2.14 -8.90 -9.06
N PHE A 10 2.90 -7.80 -9.14
CA PHE A 10 2.34 -6.46 -9.13
C PHE A 10 1.44 -6.20 -10.33
N VAL A 11 1.87 -6.53 -11.56
CA VAL A 11 1.06 -6.35 -12.78
C VAL A 11 -0.22 -7.17 -12.69
N ALA A 12 -0.15 -8.43 -12.25
CA ALA A 12 -1.33 -9.27 -12.07
C ALA A 12 -2.29 -8.71 -11.01
N ALA A 13 -1.77 -8.10 -9.94
CA ALA A 13 -2.59 -7.42 -8.94
C ALA A 13 -3.23 -6.14 -9.52
N LEU A 14 -2.48 -5.35 -10.28
CA LEU A 14 -2.97 -4.14 -10.93
C LEU A 14 -4.10 -4.44 -11.92
N ASP A 15 -3.96 -5.49 -12.72
CA ASP A 15 -5.01 -5.93 -13.66
C ASP A 15 -6.29 -6.32 -12.91
N ARG A 16 -6.17 -7.10 -11.82
CA ARG A 16 -7.32 -7.47 -10.98
C ARG A 16 -8.00 -6.25 -10.36
N VAL A 17 -7.22 -5.34 -9.78
CA VAL A 17 -7.75 -4.12 -9.15
C VAL A 17 -8.43 -3.23 -10.18
N SER A 18 -7.79 -3.01 -11.34
CA SER A 18 -8.34 -2.17 -12.41
C SER A 18 -9.63 -2.76 -13.00
N ALA A 19 -9.71 -4.08 -13.13
CA ALA A 19 -10.92 -4.76 -13.58
C ALA A 19 -12.05 -4.71 -12.55
N ALA A 20 -11.73 -4.84 -11.25
CA ALA A 20 -12.71 -4.76 -10.17
C ALA A 20 -13.22 -3.33 -9.93
N HIS A 21 -12.38 -2.34 -10.20
CA HIS A 21 -12.65 -0.93 -9.92
C HIS A 21 -12.30 -0.05 -11.14
N PRO A 22 -13.04 -0.15 -12.25
CA PRO A 22 -12.69 0.54 -13.51
C PRO A 22 -12.78 2.08 -13.41
N ALA A 23 -13.44 2.60 -12.38
CA ALA A 23 -13.54 4.04 -12.12
C ALA A 23 -12.39 4.58 -11.24
N LEU A 24 -11.54 3.72 -10.67
CA LEU A 24 -10.43 4.19 -9.85
C LEU A 24 -9.38 4.89 -10.71
N PRO A 25 -8.85 6.04 -10.24
CA PRO A 25 -7.69 6.66 -10.87
C PRO A 25 -6.51 5.66 -10.94
N PRO A 26 -5.70 5.67 -12.01
CA PRO A 26 -4.62 4.70 -12.19
C PRO A 26 -3.62 4.65 -11.02
N LEU A 27 -3.33 5.80 -10.39
CA LEU A 27 -2.45 5.86 -9.23
C LEU A 27 -3.09 5.17 -8.01
N GLU A 28 -4.38 5.33 -7.79
CA GLU A 28 -5.11 4.68 -6.69
C GLU A 28 -5.15 3.16 -6.89
N ALA A 29 -5.44 2.71 -8.12
CA ALA A 29 -5.38 1.29 -8.48
C ALA A 29 -3.97 0.69 -8.25
N GLY A 30 -2.92 1.42 -8.65
CA GLY A 30 -1.53 1.01 -8.41
C GLY A 30 -1.17 0.91 -6.93
N LEU A 31 -1.58 1.86 -6.11
CA LEU A 31 -1.34 1.83 -4.66
C LEU A 31 -2.07 0.67 -3.98
N LEU A 32 -3.33 0.42 -4.38
CA LEU A 32 -4.11 -0.69 -3.84
C LEU A 32 -3.49 -2.04 -4.25
N ALA A 33 -3.09 -2.21 -5.51
CA ALA A 33 -2.37 -3.40 -5.99
C ALA A 33 -1.05 -3.60 -5.25
N ALA A 34 -0.32 -2.52 -4.97
CA ALA A 34 0.92 -2.59 -4.21
C ALA A 34 0.69 -3.09 -2.77
N LEU A 35 -0.37 -2.64 -2.11
CA LEU A 35 -0.75 -3.14 -0.80
C LEU A 35 -1.15 -4.63 -0.83
N GLU A 36 -1.82 -5.10 -1.89
CA GLU A 36 -2.17 -6.51 -2.04
C GLU A 36 -0.95 -7.43 -2.16
N VAL A 37 0.11 -6.99 -2.84
CA VAL A 37 1.36 -7.75 -2.97
C VAL A 37 2.33 -7.54 -1.78
N GLY A 38 1.92 -6.76 -0.78
CA GLY A 38 2.69 -6.55 0.45
C GLY A 38 3.85 -5.54 0.34
N LEU A 39 3.81 -4.63 -0.65
CA LEU A 39 4.76 -3.52 -0.69
C LEU A 39 4.61 -2.63 0.57
N PRO A 40 5.68 -1.90 0.96
CA PRO A 40 5.64 -1.09 2.18
C PRO A 40 4.51 -0.06 2.11
N GLY A 41 3.50 -0.25 2.95
CA GLY A 41 2.29 0.55 2.97
C GLY A 41 2.45 1.94 3.58
N ASP A 42 3.54 2.67 3.31
CA ASP A 42 3.71 4.07 3.74
C ASP A 42 3.89 5.01 2.55
N SER A 43 3.39 6.24 2.69
CA SER A 43 3.29 7.20 1.59
C SER A 43 4.64 7.69 1.05
N ARG A 44 5.74 7.59 1.82
CA ARG A 44 7.08 7.94 1.33
C ARG A 44 7.71 6.79 0.55
N ALA A 45 7.51 5.55 0.99
CA ALA A 45 7.94 4.38 0.24
C ALA A 45 7.26 4.33 -1.13
N PHE A 46 5.94 4.53 -1.18
CA PHE A 46 5.21 4.56 -2.44
C PHE A 46 5.68 5.66 -3.39
N ALA A 47 5.84 6.90 -2.92
CA ALA A 47 6.34 7.99 -3.76
C ALA A 47 7.67 7.64 -4.46
N ARG A 48 8.58 7.00 -3.72
CA ARG A 48 9.87 6.54 -4.25
C ARG A 48 9.73 5.37 -5.23
N THR A 49 8.92 4.37 -4.89
CA THR A 49 8.73 3.17 -5.73
C THR A 49 8.04 3.51 -7.06
N PHE A 50 7.01 4.36 -7.01
CA PHE A 50 6.26 4.76 -8.21
C PHE A 50 6.92 5.93 -8.97
N GLY A 51 7.95 6.56 -8.41
CA GLY A 51 8.62 7.71 -9.04
C GLY A 51 7.71 8.93 -9.20
N VAL A 52 6.81 9.16 -8.24
CA VAL A 52 5.82 10.26 -8.27
C VAL A 52 5.96 11.15 -7.04
N GLU A 53 5.41 12.37 -7.15
CA GLU A 53 5.41 13.32 -6.05
C GLU A 53 4.64 12.81 -4.83
N HIS A 54 5.23 13.04 -3.65
CA HIS A 54 4.66 12.58 -2.39
C HIS A 54 3.25 13.14 -2.12
N ALA A 55 3.00 14.39 -2.53
CA ALA A 55 1.69 15.01 -2.39
C ALA A 55 0.60 14.30 -3.22
N LEU A 56 0.94 13.77 -4.40
CA LEU A 56 0.01 12.99 -5.22
C LEU A 56 -0.34 11.67 -4.56
N VAL A 57 0.66 11.01 -3.96
CA VAL A 57 0.44 9.77 -3.19
C VAL A 57 -0.46 10.03 -1.99
N LEU A 58 -0.22 11.10 -1.23
CA LEU A 58 -1.08 11.45 -0.09
C LEU A 58 -2.53 11.71 -0.50
N ARG A 59 -2.76 12.41 -1.62
CA ARG A 59 -4.11 12.64 -2.14
C ARG A 59 -4.78 11.32 -2.53
N ALA A 60 -4.08 10.45 -3.24
CA ALA A 60 -4.61 9.15 -3.67
C ALA A 60 -4.92 8.24 -2.47
N LEU A 61 -4.05 8.20 -1.46
CA LEU A 61 -4.29 7.44 -0.23
C LEU A 61 -5.49 7.98 0.55
N ALA A 62 -5.66 9.31 0.63
CA ALA A 62 -6.85 9.90 1.25
C ALA A 62 -8.13 9.52 0.51
N GLY A 63 -8.12 9.56 -0.83
CA GLY A 63 -9.26 9.11 -1.65
C GLY A 63 -9.60 7.63 -1.40
N LEU A 64 -8.60 6.75 -1.39
CA LEU A 64 -8.78 5.32 -1.11
C LEU A 64 -9.31 5.06 0.32
N GLU A 65 -8.87 5.83 1.30
CA GLU A 65 -9.35 5.73 2.69
C GLU A 65 -10.80 6.19 2.79
N GLU A 66 -11.16 7.32 2.20
CA GLU A 66 -12.53 7.85 2.15
C GLU A 66 -13.50 6.88 1.48
N GLN A 67 -13.04 6.18 0.44
CA GLN A 67 -13.80 5.16 -0.28
C GLN A 67 -13.84 3.80 0.47
N GLY A 68 -13.09 3.65 1.57
CA GLY A 68 -13.04 2.43 2.38
C GLY A 68 -12.20 1.30 1.78
N HIS A 69 -11.36 1.57 0.78
CA HIS A 69 -10.49 0.58 0.16
C HIS A 69 -9.25 0.25 0.99
N ILE A 70 -8.80 1.21 1.80
CA ILE A 70 -7.65 1.05 2.70
C ILE A 70 -7.99 1.59 4.09
N ALA A 71 -7.22 1.15 5.09
CA ALA A 71 -7.29 1.67 6.44
C ALA A 71 -5.89 2.00 6.98
N VAL A 72 -5.81 3.03 7.81
CA VAL A 72 -4.62 3.32 8.61
C VAL A 72 -4.44 2.24 9.68
N THR A 73 -3.30 1.57 9.67
CA THR A 73 -2.99 0.48 10.62
C THR A 73 -2.00 0.88 11.71
N ALA A 74 -1.15 1.86 11.43
CA ALA A 74 -0.19 2.36 12.41
C ALA A 74 0.24 3.78 12.08
N ARG A 75 0.73 4.49 13.11
CA ARG A 75 1.46 5.73 12.95
C ARG A 75 2.71 5.69 13.83
N ASP A 76 3.86 5.92 13.22
CA ASP A 76 5.14 5.98 13.93
C ASP A 76 5.20 7.26 14.77
N ALA A 77 5.36 7.13 16.08
CA ALA A 77 5.30 8.26 17.01
C ALA A 77 6.43 9.29 16.81
N ARG A 78 7.60 8.84 16.33
CA ARG A 78 8.78 9.70 16.16
C ARG A 78 8.75 10.44 14.83
N THR A 79 8.34 9.76 13.76
CA THR A 79 8.42 10.25 12.39
C THR A 79 7.08 10.66 11.80
N GLN A 80 5.98 10.39 12.52
CA GLN A 80 4.60 10.61 12.09
C GLN A 80 4.22 9.87 10.80
N ARG A 81 5.03 8.88 10.37
CA ARG A 81 4.74 8.07 9.18
C ARG A 81 3.54 7.18 9.43
N THR A 82 2.55 7.31 8.57
CA THR A 82 1.33 6.48 8.58
C THR A 82 1.56 5.21 7.75
N ARG A 83 1.10 4.07 8.26
CA ARG A 83 1.01 2.82 7.51
C ARG A 83 -0.44 2.52 7.15
N PHE A 84 -0.62 1.97 5.96
CA PHE A 84 -1.89 1.63 5.35
C PHE A 84 -1.95 0.13 5.06
N ALA A 85 -3.14 -0.44 5.09
CA ALA A 85 -3.43 -1.80 4.64
C ALA A 85 -4.70 -1.79 3.78
N GLY A 86 -4.75 -2.63 2.74
CA GLY A 86 -5.96 -2.80 1.94
C GLY A 86 -7.05 -3.55 2.73
N ALA A 87 -8.32 -3.25 2.45
CA ALA A 87 -9.48 -3.84 3.14
C ALA A 87 -9.54 -5.38 3.04
N GLY A 88 -8.93 -5.98 2.00
CA GLY A 88 -8.77 -7.42 1.84
C GLY A 88 -7.42 -7.99 2.29
N SER A 89 -6.45 -7.12 2.61
CA SER A 89 -5.16 -7.57 3.15
C SER A 89 -5.35 -7.89 4.63
N ARG A 90 -5.13 -9.16 5.01
CA ARG A 90 -5.04 -9.51 6.43
C ARG A 90 -4.02 -8.57 7.07
N PRO A 91 -4.35 -7.88 8.18
CA PRO A 91 -3.37 -7.07 8.86
C PRO A 91 -2.18 -7.97 9.20
N CYS A 92 -1.02 -7.66 8.63
CA CYS A 92 0.23 -8.26 9.05
C CYS A 92 0.46 -7.75 10.47
N THR A 93 -0.04 -8.49 11.46
CA THR A 93 0.18 -8.18 12.87
C THR A 93 1.68 -8.01 13.06
N PRO A 94 2.16 -6.88 13.59
CA PRO A 94 3.53 -6.84 14.05
C PRO A 94 3.62 -7.87 15.16
N SER A 95 4.32 -8.99 14.88
CA SER A 95 4.69 -9.96 15.90
C SER A 95 5.46 -9.20 16.97
N ALA A 96 4.77 -8.87 18.06
CA ALA A 96 5.40 -8.35 19.26
C ALA A 96 6.23 -9.51 19.82
N LEU A 97 7.52 -9.51 19.49
CA LEU A 97 8.52 -10.33 20.18
C LEU A 97 8.34 -10.10 21.69
N PRO A 98 8.13 -11.14 22.52
CA PRO A 98 8.24 -10.96 23.95
C PRO A 98 9.68 -10.55 24.23
N SER A 99 9.84 -9.36 24.81
CA SER A 99 11.12 -8.93 25.38
C SER A 99 11.50 -9.93 26.46
N SER A 100 12.36 -10.89 26.11
CA SER A 100 13.06 -11.70 27.09
C SER A 100 13.91 -10.76 27.93
N ARG A 101 13.55 -10.60 29.20
CA ARG A 101 14.40 -10.01 30.22
C ARG A 101 14.52 -11.02 31.36
N ALA A 102 15.74 -11.52 31.47
CA ALA A 102 16.50 -12.02 32.63
C ALA A 102 15.71 -12.52 33.85
#